data_AF-A0A3N4ICU1-F1
#
_entry.id   AF-A0A3N4ICU1-F1
#
_cell.length_a   1.000
_cell.length_b   1.000
_cell.length_c   1.000
_cell.angle_alpha   90.00
_cell.angle_beta   90.00
_cell.angle_gamma   90.00
#
_symmetry.space_group_name_H-M   'P 1'
#
loop_
_entity.id
_entity.type
_entity.pdbx_description
1 polymer ?
#
loop_
_entity_poly.entity_id
_entity_poly.type
_entity_poly.pdbx_seq_one_letter_code
_entity_poly.pdbx_strand_id
1 'polypeptide(L)'
;FLTSLILALSLASSIQAHSAIISAFGTGNTRGTALGIRANTPRNAGNGAAQADTTIIRGNTGCGSTVAGGPNNIPQGIAAALNSGIAQVQAGGTLTMTVQIVNGDGRGPFNCAVDTTATGNNFQTIQMSQNSNAGNAPAPVTIQATLPANLACTGTSGGATGICLVKCTQSAGFGGCVPV
;
A
#
# COMPACT_ATOMS: atom_id res chain seq x y z
N PHE A 1 3.67 -47.38 33.09
CA PHE A 1 3.40 -47.00 31.70
C PHE A 1 3.24 -45.48 31.66
N LEU A 2 4.30 -44.78 31.23
CA LEU A 2 4.41 -43.32 31.28
C LEU A 2 3.56 -42.68 30.17
N THR A 3 2.67 -41.78 30.57
CA THR A 3 1.88 -40.91 29.69
C THR A 3 2.76 -39.74 29.23
N SER A 4 3.28 -39.79 28.00
CA SER A 4 3.96 -38.64 27.39
C SER A 4 2.93 -37.67 26.80
N LEU A 5 2.73 -36.53 27.47
CA LEU A 5 2.00 -35.40 26.93
C LEU A 5 2.98 -34.51 26.16
N ILE A 6 2.96 -34.57 24.83
CA ILE A 6 3.75 -33.68 23.96
C ILE A 6 3.04 -32.32 23.92
N LEU A 7 3.59 -31.33 24.62
CA LEU A 7 3.13 -29.95 24.55
C LEU A 7 3.72 -29.28 23.30
N ALA A 8 2.96 -29.26 22.20
CA ALA A 8 3.34 -28.52 21.00
C ALA A 8 3.15 -27.01 21.24
N LEU A 9 4.23 -26.31 21.61
CA LEU A 9 4.28 -24.86 21.62
C LEU A 9 4.27 -24.36 20.16
N SER A 10 3.10 -23.96 19.66
CA SER A 10 3.03 -23.20 18.42
C SER A 10 3.61 -21.81 18.66
N LEU A 11 4.87 -21.58 18.27
CA LEU A 11 5.40 -20.23 18.15
C LEU A 11 4.60 -19.51 17.05
N ALA A 12 3.65 -18.68 17.44
CA ALA A 12 3.06 -17.72 16.53
C ALA A 12 4.15 -16.69 16.19
N SER A 13 4.83 -16.88 15.06
CA SER A 13 5.70 -15.86 14.50
C SER A 13 4.83 -14.64 14.19
N SER A 14 4.97 -13.58 14.98
CA SER A 14 4.41 -12.28 14.63
C SER A 14 5.18 -11.79 13.40
N ILE A 15 4.56 -11.92 12.23
CA ILE A 15 5.13 -11.44 10.99
C ILE A 15 5.16 -9.90 11.08
N GLN A 16 6.30 -9.35 11.51
CA GLN A 16 6.55 -7.91 11.57
C GLN A 16 7.02 -7.46 10.18
N ALA A 17 6.05 -7.35 9.26
CA ALA A 17 6.29 -7.05 7.85
C ALA A 17 5.76 -5.69 7.40
N HIS A 18 5.98 -4.64 8.18
CA HIS A 18 5.32 -3.35 8.06
C HIS A 18 6.01 -2.45 7.03
N SER A 19 5.20 -1.91 6.14
CA SER A 19 5.61 -0.91 5.16
C SER A 19 4.47 0.08 4.88
N ALA A 20 4.83 1.24 4.37
CA ALA A 20 3.90 2.32 4.07
C ALA A 20 4.28 3.01 2.76
N ILE A 21 3.34 3.19 1.83
CA ILE A 21 3.57 3.95 0.60
C ILE A 21 3.41 5.43 0.91
N ILE A 22 4.52 6.11 1.15
CA ILE A 22 4.57 7.48 1.67
C ILE A 22 4.70 8.55 0.57
N SER A 23 4.93 8.13 -0.67
CA SER A 23 4.88 9.02 -1.84
C SER A 23 4.55 8.21 -3.08
N ALA A 24 3.77 8.80 -3.98
CA ALA A 24 3.48 8.28 -5.30
C ALA A 24 3.43 9.44 -6.29
N PHE A 25 3.95 9.23 -7.50
CA PHE A 25 3.91 10.21 -8.59
C PHE A 25 4.00 9.51 -9.95
N GLY A 26 3.38 10.14 -10.96
CA GLY A 26 3.40 9.69 -12.34
C GLY A 26 3.90 10.81 -13.26
N THR A 27 3.11 11.14 -14.28
CA THR A 27 3.47 12.06 -15.36
C THR A 27 3.16 13.53 -15.07
N GLY A 28 2.40 13.82 -14.00
CA GLY A 28 2.13 15.18 -13.55
C GLY A 28 3.07 15.66 -12.43
N ASN A 29 2.86 16.91 -12.00
CA ASN A 29 3.69 17.57 -10.97
C ASN A 29 3.19 17.35 -9.53
N THR A 30 2.08 16.66 -9.35
CA THR A 30 1.49 16.39 -8.04
C THR A 30 1.93 15.03 -7.50
N ARG A 31 2.09 14.96 -6.18
CA ARG A 31 2.40 13.74 -5.45
C ARG A 31 1.21 13.34 -4.60
N GLY A 32 0.98 12.03 -4.48
CA GLY A 32 0.01 11.45 -3.56
C GLY A 32 0.68 10.54 -2.54
N THR A 33 -0.13 9.97 -1.65
CA THR A 33 0.26 8.92 -0.70
C THR A 33 -0.80 7.82 -0.69
N ALA A 34 -0.52 6.68 -0.06
CA ALA A 34 -1.56 5.69 0.17
C ALA A 34 -2.62 6.20 1.16
N LEU A 35 -3.82 5.62 1.08
CA LEU A 35 -4.89 5.86 2.05
C LEU A 35 -4.43 5.51 3.47
N GLY A 36 -4.82 6.36 4.43
CA GLY A 36 -4.53 6.17 5.85
C GLY A 36 -3.15 6.64 6.32
N ILE A 37 -2.29 7.11 5.40
CA ILE A 37 -0.97 7.66 5.70
C ILE A 37 -1.10 8.97 6.50
N ARG A 38 -0.32 9.09 7.57
CA ARG A 38 -0.29 10.27 8.45
C ARG A 38 1.05 10.99 8.31
N ALA A 39 1.04 12.29 8.09
CA ALA A 39 2.27 13.06 7.82
C ALA A 39 3.36 12.87 8.90
N ASN A 40 2.96 12.81 10.17
CA ASN A 40 3.89 12.83 11.32
C ASN A 40 4.22 11.45 11.91
N THR A 41 3.91 10.34 11.22
CA THR A 41 4.28 9.01 11.72
C THR A 41 5.80 8.82 11.70
N PRO A 42 6.45 8.48 12.84
CA PRO A 42 7.90 8.32 12.94
C PRO A 42 8.35 6.96 12.40
N ARG A 43 8.23 6.75 11.08
CA ARG A 43 8.43 5.46 10.39
C ARG A 43 9.89 4.97 10.31
N ASN A 44 10.81 5.68 10.93
CA ASN A 44 12.24 5.35 11.01
C ASN A 44 12.61 4.58 12.28
N ALA A 45 11.63 4.13 13.06
CA ALA A 45 11.84 3.33 14.27
C ALA A 45 11.20 1.93 14.16
N GLY A 46 11.70 0.94 14.91
CA GLY A 46 11.15 -0.42 14.95
C GLY A 46 10.01 -0.62 15.96
N ASN A 47 9.37 0.45 16.45
CA ASN A 47 8.38 0.39 17.53
C ASN A 47 6.93 0.54 17.02
N GLY A 48 5.94 0.39 17.90
CA GLY A 48 4.52 0.46 17.52
C GLY A 48 4.10 1.80 16.90
N ALA A 49 4.71 2.92 17.32
CA ALA A 49 4.39 4.24 16.78
C ALA A 49 4.80 4.37 15.30
N ALA A 50 5.93 3.79 14.92
CA ALA A 50 6.41 3.78 13.54
C ALA A 50 5.52 2.97 12.58
N GLN A 51 4.72 2.06 13.13
CA GLN A 51 3.86 1.13 12.40
C GLN A 51 2.41 1.64 12.28
N ALA A 52 2.09 2.78 12.92
CA ALA A 52 0.72 3.26 13.15
C ALA A 52 -0.12 3.40 11.87
N ASP A 53 0.48 3.79 10.75
CA ASP A 53 -0.22 3.99 9.47
C ASP A 53 0.18 3.02 8.36
N THR A 54 0.91 1.97 8.73
CA THR A 54 1.19 0.89 7.80
C THR A 54 -0.10 0.13 7.50
N THR A 55 -0.34 -0.14 6.22
CA THR A 55 -1.60 -0.76 5.80
C THR A 55 -1.44 -2.27 5.75
N ILE A 56 -2.35 -2.96 6.43
CA ILE A 56 -2.55 -4.41 6.32
C ILE A 56 -3.69 -4.64 5.34
N ILE A 57 -3.41 -5.36 4.26
CA ILE A 57 -4.35 -5.73 3.22
C ILE A 57 -4.58 -7.23 3.32
N ARG A 58 -5.82 -7.62 3.62
CA ARG A 58 -6.26 -9.01 3.64
C ARG A 58 -7.26 -9.22 2.51
N GLY A 59 -6.98 -10.17 1.62
CA GLY A 59 -7.85 -10.51 0.49
C GLY A 59 -7.69 -9.59 -0.73
N ASN A 60 -8.55 -9.82 -1.72
CA ASN A 60 -8.42 -9.25 -3.06
C ASN A 60 -9.17 -7.92 -3.26
N THR A 61 -10.11 -7.59 -2.38
CA THR A 61 -10.91 -6.35 -2.42
C THR A 61 -10.52 -5.37 -1.31
N GLY A 62 -10.98 -4.14 -1.42
CA GLY A 62 -10.72 -3.04 -0.50
C GLY A 62 -9.29 -2.51 -0.53
N CYS A 63 -9.07 -1.48 0.29
CA CYS A 63 -7.78 -0.79 0.47
C CYS A 63 -7.13 -1.09 1.82
N GLY A 64 -7.49 -2.20 2.47
CA GLY A 64 -6.91 -2.62 3.74
C GLY A 64 -7.29 -1.77 4.95
N SER A 65 -6.54 -1.95 6.04
CA SER A 65 -6.70 -1.23 7.31
C SER A 65 -5.34 -0.80 7.83
N THR A 66 -5.25 0.39 8.41
CA THR A 66 -4.03 0.82 9.12
C THR A 66 -4.08 0.39 10.58
N VAL A 67 -2.91 0.16 11.18
CA VAL A 67 -2.78 -0.30 12.58
C VAL A 67 -3.53 0.61 13.56
N ALA A 68 -3.38 1.92 13.42
CA ALA A 68 -3.97 2.89 14.33
C ALA A 68 -5.17 3.65 13.76
N GLY A 69 -5.49 3.51 12.47
CA GLY A 69 -6.65 4.17 11.84
C GLY A 69 -7.80 3.23 11.53
N GLY A 70 -7.61 1.91 11.65
CA GLY A 70 -8.63 0.93 11.29
C GLY A 70 -8.83 0.84 9.77
N PRO A 71 -9.98 0.32 9.31
CA PRO A 71 -10.29 0.17 7.89
C PRO A 71 -10.19 1.47 7.10
N ASN A 72 -9.50 1.43 5.97
CA ASN A 72 -9.42 2.57 5.06
C ASN A 72 -10.79 2.81 4.42
N ASN A 73 -11.41 3.95 4.74
CA ASN A 73 -12.61 4.43 4.05
C ASN A 73 -12.21 5.04 2.71
N ILE A 74 -12.55 4.38 1.60
CA ILE A 74 -12.12 4.80 0.26
C ILE A 74 -12.64 6.20 -0.12
N PRO A 75 -13.94 6.52 -0.03
CA PRO A 75 -14.43 7.86 -0.34
C PRO A 75 -13.80 8.97 0.51
N GLN A 76 -13.69 8.77 1.83
CA GLN A 76 -13.08 9.75 2.72
C GLN A 76 -11.58 9.90 2.48
N GLY A 77 -10.90 8.78 2.22
CA GLY A 77 -9.48 8.75 1.91
C GLY A 77 -9.15 9.48 0.60
N ILE A 78 -9.97 9.30 -0.45
CA ILE A 78 -9.83 10.03 -1.71
C ILE A 78 -10.12 11.52 -1.49
N ALA A 79 -11.16 11.87 -0.73
CA ALA A 79 -11.44 13.27 -0.39
C ALA A 79 -10.27 13.94 0.35
N ALA A 80 -9.64 13.23 1.29
CA ALA A 80 -8.44 13.71 1.96
C ALA A 80 -7.26 13.87 0.98
N ALA A 81 -7.05 12.88 0.11
CA ALA A 81 -5.99 12.92 -0.90
C ALA A 81 -6.15 14.09 -1.87
N LEU A 82 -7.38 14.45 -2.27
CA LEU A 82 -7.64 15.63 -3.11
C LEU A 82 -7.17 16.93 -2.47
N ASN A 83 -7.20 17.03 -1.14
CA ASN A 83 -6.72 18.21 -0.41
C ASN A 83 -5.19 18.23 -0.24
N SER A 84 -4.55 17.06 -0.13
CA SER A 84 -3.09 16.95 0.05
C SER A 84 -2.29 16.77 -1.24
N GLY A 85 -2.96 16.40 -2.33
CA GLY A 85 -2.37 16.01 -3.61
C GLY A 85 -2.66 14.53 -3.95
N ILE A 86 -3.02 14.30 -5.22
CA ILE A 86 -3.15 12.99 -5.85
C ILE A 86 -2.07 12.87 -6.94
N ALA A 87 -1.49 11.69 -7.08
CA ALA A 87 -0.52 11.43 -8.13
C ALA A 87 -1.23 11.40 -9.50
N GLN A 88 -0.85 12.27 -10.41
CA GLN A 88 -1.41 12.25 -11.77
C GLN A 88 -0.69 11.24 -12.65
N VAL A 89 -1.47 10.44 -13.38
CA VAL A 89 -0.97 9.37 -14.24
C VAL A 89 -1.57 9.44 -15.64
N GLN A 90 -1.00 8.70 -16.59
CA GLN A 90 -1.54 8.52 -17.93
C GLN A 90 -1.54 7.05 -18.32
N ALA A 91 -2.39 6.69 -19.29
CA ALA A 91 -2.43 5.34 -19.83
C ALA A 91 -1.07 4.93 -20.43
N GLY A 92 -0.63 3.71 -20.12
CA GLY A 92 0.70 3.19 -20.50
C GLY A 92 1.87 3.83 -19.74
N GLY A 93 1.61 4.79 -18.86
CA GLY A 93 2.64 5.44 -18.06
C GLY A 93 3.13 4.60 -16.87
N THR A 94 4.05 5.17 -16.11
CA THR A 94 4.60 4.53 -14.91
C THR A 94 4.15 5.29 -13.66
N LEU A 95 3.63 4.57 -12.67
CA LEU A 95 3.46 5.06 -11.32
C LEU A 95 4.71 4.72 -10.51
N THR A 96 5.43 5.74 -10.07
CA THR A 96 6.59 5.60 -9.18
C THR A 96 6.17 5.82 -7.73
N MET A 97 6.56 4.91 -6.84
CA MET A 97 6.18 4.94 -5.43
C MET A 97 7.39 4.81 -4.52
N THR A 98 7.41 5.59 -3.45
CA THR A 98 8.34 5.43 -2.33
C THR A 98 7.65 4.66 -1.23
N VAL A 99 8.18 3.48 -0.93
CA VAL A 99 7.73 2.62 0.17
C VAL A 99 8.71 2.78 1.32
N GLN A 100 8.23 3.24 2.47
CA GLN A 100 8.99 3.20 3.70
C GLN A 100 8.91 1.79 4.30
N ILE A 101 10.04 1.12 4.40
CA ILE A 101 10.16 -0.15 5.15
C ILE A 101 10.32 0.20 6.63
N VAL A 102 9.44 -0.31 7.48
CA VAL A 102 9.45 -0.03 8.93
C VAL A 102 10.18 -1.13 9.68
N ASN A 103 10.00 -2.38 9.28
CA ASN A 103 10.73 -3.54 9.80
C ASN A 103 10.93 -4.62 8.74
N GLY A 104 11.83 -5.55 9.04
CA GLY A 104 12.55 -6.35 8.04
C GLY A 104 11.67 -7.09 7.02
N ASP A 105 10.52 -7.62 7.43
CA ASP A 105 9.70 -8.44 6.53
C ASP A 105 8.80 -7.58 5.61
N GLY A 106 8.75 -6.25 5.81
CA GLY A 106 7.96 -5.34 4.98
C GLY A 106 8.57 -5.02 3.62
N ARG A 107 9.74 -5.60 3.33
CA ARG A 107 10.63 -5.30 2.20
C ARG A 107 10.10 -5.68 0.81
N GLY A 108 9.00 -6.40 0.68
CA GLY A 108 8.54 -6.91 -0.61
C GLY A 108 9.11 -8.29 -0.96
N PRO A 109 9.02 -8.73 -2.24
CA PRO A 109 8.54 -7.97 -3.40
C PRO A 109 7.05 -7.61 -3.32
N PHE A 110 6.67 -6.53 -4.00
CA PHE A 110 5.29 -6.05 -4.07
C PHE A 110 4.63 -6.47 -5.38
N ASN A 111 3.38 -6.88 -5.29
CA ASN A 111 2.48 -7.06 -6.42
C ASN A 111 1.47 -5.90 -6.43
N CYS A 112 1.39 -5.18 -7.54
CA CYS A 112 0.44 -4.08 -7.70
C CYS A 112 -0.71 -4.46 -8.63
N ALA A 113 -1.88 -3.87 -8.37
CA ALA A 113 -3.08 -4.00 -9.18
C ALA A 113 -3.86 -2.68 -9.20
N VAL A 114 -4.58 -2.41 -10.28
CA VAL A 114 -5.39 -1.20 -10.46
C VAL A 114 -6.88 -1.52 -10.47
N ASP A 115 -7.66 -0.70 -9.77
CA ASP A 115 -9.11 -0.61 -9.91
C ASP A 115 -9.46 0.70 -10.61
N THR A 116 -10.04 0.59 -11.80
CA THR A 116 -10.43 1.73 -12.65
C THR A 116 -11.72 2.41 -12.21
N THR A 117 -12.44 1.84 -11.24
CA THR A 117 -13.73 2.35 -10.74
C THR A 117 -13.60 3.07 -9.40
N ALA A 118 -12.40 3.04 -8.79
CA ALA A 118 -12.13 3.58 -7.45
C ALA A 118 -13.09 3.09 -6.36
N THR A 119 -13.64 1.88 -6.50
CA THR A 119 -14.55 1.28 -5.51
C THR A 119 -13.82 0.35 -4.54
N GLY A 120 -12.63 -0.11 -4.91
CA GLY A 120 -11.87 -1.15 -4.24
C GLY A 120 -12.38 -2.56 -4.54
N ASN A 121 -13.30 -2.76 -5.48
CA ASN A 121 -13.95 -4.06 -5.68
C ASN A 121 -13.29 -4.91 -6.77
N ASN A 122 -12.65 -4.29 -7.76
CA ASN A 122 -12.12 -5.01 -8.91
C ASN A 122 -10.71 -4.56 -9.25
N PHE A 123 -9.72 -5.24 -8.65
CA PHE A 123 -8.31 -4.98 -8.90
C PHE A 123 -7.77 -5.91 -9.98
N GLN A 124 -7.21 -5.31 -11.03
CA GLN A 124 -6.54 -6.00 -12.13
C GLN A 124 -5.04 -5.85 -11.98
N THR A 125 -4.30 -6.97 -11.95
CA THR A 125 -2.84 -6.97 -11.78
C THR A 125 -2.16 -6.12 -12.86
N ILE A 126 -1.20 -5.29 -12.44
CA ILE A 126 -0.37 -4.48 -13.33
C ILE A 126 1.09 -4.90 -13.21
N GLN A 127 1.87 -4.63 -14.25
CA GLN A 127 3.27 -5.06 -14.30
C GLN A 127 4.14 -4.19 -13.39
N MET A 128 5.09 -4.82 -12.71
CA MET A 128 6.11 -4.11 -11.94
C MET A 128 7.35 -3.90 -12.83
N SER A 129 7.67 -2.65 -13.16
CA SER A 129 8.87 -2.30 -13.92
C SER A 129 10.11 -2.15 -13.02
N GLN A 130 9.89 -1.85 -11.73
CA GLN A 130 10.91 -1.89 -10.69
C GLN A 130 10.28 -2.40 -9.40
N ASN A 131 10.90 -3.38 -8.74
CA ASN A 131 10.46 -3.85 -7.44
C ASN A 131 11.48 -3.52 -6.35
N SER A 132 11.07 -3.69 -5.10
CA SER A 132 11.91 -3.41 -3.95
C SER A 132 13.13 -4.33 -3.93
N ASN A 133 14.28 -3.73 -3.62
CA ASN A 133 15.56 -4.41 -3.35
C ASN A 133 16.03 -4.14 -1.91
N ALA A 134 15.09 -3.83 -0.99
CA ALA A 134 15.44 -3.40 0.37
C ALA A 134 16.24 -4.47 1.14
N GLY A 135 17.30 -4.02 1.82
CA GLY A 135 18.02 -4.81 2.82
C GLY A 135 17.26 -4.89 4.15
N ASN A 136 17.93 -5.38 5.21
CA ASN A 136 17.30 -5.62 6.51
C ASN A 136 17.01 -4.35 7.33
N ALA A 137 17.58 -3.20 6.96
CA ALA A 137 17.43 -1.95 7.71
C ALA A 137 16.14 -1.20 7.33
N PRO A 138 15.47 -0.52 8.29
CA PRO A 138 14.38 0.40 7.98
C PRO A 138 14.86 1.51 7.05
N ALA A 139 14.34 1.54 5.82
CA ALA A 139 14.74 2.50 4.81
C ALA A 139 13.63 2.70 3.77
N PRO A 140 13.55 3.87 3.13
CA PRO A 140 12.71 4.04 1.96
C PRO A 140 13.30 3.30 0.76
N VAL A 141 12.43 2.70 -0.05
CA VAL A 141 12.77 2.09 -1.33
C VAL A 141 11.82 2.55 -2.42
N THR A 142 12.30 2.57 -3.66
CA THR A 142 11.50 2.92 -4.82
C THR A 142 10.98 1.66 -5.50
N ILE A 143 9.69 1.65 -5.79
CA ILE A 143 9.06 0.66 -6.68
C ILE A 143 8.34 1.40 -7.82
N GLN A 144 8.19 0.73 -8.95
CA GLN A 144 7.52 1.27 -10.13
C GLN A 144 6.56 0.25 -10.70
N ALA A 145 5.34 0.69 -10.97
CA ALA A 145 4.31 -0.11 -11.63
C ALA A 145 3.94 0.53 -12.97
N THR A 146 3.94 -0.27 -14.03
CA THR A 146 3.51 0.13 -15.37
C THR A 146 2.00 0.03 -15.45
N LEU A 147 1.34 1.14 -15.75
CA LEU A 147 -0.11 1.21 -15.90
C LEU A 147 -0.54 0.64 -17.27
N PRO A 148 -1.76 0.08 -17.38
CA PRO A 148 -2.27 -0.43 -18.65
C PRO A 148 -2.26 0.63 -19.75
N ALA A 149 -1.89 0.26 -20.97
CA ALA A 149 -1.92 1.15 -22.15
C ALA A 149 -3.33 1.67 -22.47
N ASN A 150 -4.37 0.94 -22.04
CA ASN A 150 -5.77 1.29 -22.15
C ASN A 150 -6.38 1.72 -20.81
N LEU A 151 -5.58 2.21 -19.86
CA LEU A 151 -6.09 2.68 -18.57
C LEU A 151 -7.13 3.78 -18.78
N ALA A 152 -8.33 3.57 -18.25
CA ALA A 152 -9.40 4.55 -18.22
C ALA A 152 -9.96 4.61 -16.79
N CYS A 153 -9.60 5.65 -16.05
CA CYS A 153 -10.14 5.89 -14.72
C CYS A 153 -11.57 6.44 -14.84
N THR A 154 -12.54 5.66 -14.38
CA THR A 154 -13.98 5.96 -14.43
C THR A 154 -14.54 6.22 -13.03
N GLY A 155 -13.74 6.01 -12.00
CA GLY A 155 -14.15 6.17 -10.62
C GLY A 155 -14.61 7.58 -10.30
N THR A 156 -15.71 7.65 -9.55
CA THR A 156 -16.23 8.89 -8.96
C THR A 156 -16.26 8.70 -7.46
N SER A 157 -15.40 9.41 -6.73
CA SER A 157 -15.23 9.23 -5.30
C SER A 157 -14.56 10.45 -4.67
N GLY A 158 -14.86 10.71 -3.39
CA GLY A 158 -14.33 11.88 -2.68
C GLY A 158 -14.67 13.24 -3.30
N GLY A 159 -15.66 13.32 -4.19
CA GLY A 159 -16.06 14.53 -4.90
C GLY A 159 -15.33 14.77 -6.24
N ALA A 160 -14.46 13.87 -6.66
CA ALA A 160 -13.78 13.93 -7.96
C ALA A 160 -14.18 12.76 -8.88
N THR A 161 -14.06 12.99 -10.18
CA THR A 161 -14.21 11.97 -11.24
C THR A 161 -12.85 11.66 -11.84
N GLY A 162 -12.73 10.50 -12.51
CA GLY A 162 -11.49 10.13 -13.18
C GLY A 162 -10.45 9.54 -12.24
N ILE A 163 -10.89 8.96 -11.12
CA ILE A 163 -10.00 8.38 -10.11
C ILE A 163 -9.83 6.89 -10.35
N CYS A 164 -8.59 6.41 -10.25
CA CYS A 164 -8.25 5.00 -10.09
C CYS A 164 -7.71 4.74 -8.68
N LEU A 165 -7.69 3.47 -8.27
CA LEU A 165 -6.96 3.03 -7.09
C LEU A 165 -5.86 2.05 -7.52
N VAL A 166 -4.61 2.33 -7.17
CA VAL A 166 -3.51 1.39 -7.32
C VAL A 166 -3.19 0.78 -5.97
N LYS A 167 -3.40 -0.52 -5.84
CA LYS A 167 -3.13 -1.30 -4.63
C LYS A 167 -1.85 -2.10 -4.82
N CYS A 168 -0.88 -1.92 -3.93
CA CYS A 168 0.36 -2.69 -3.92
C CYS A 168 0.49 -3.44 -2.60
N THR A 169 0.77 -4.74 -2.68
CA THR A 169 0.84 -5.65 -1.53
C THR A 169 2.00 -6.61 -1.65
N GLN A 170 2.70 -6.87 -0.55
CA GLN A 170 3.66 -7.97 -0.46
C GLN A 170 3.03 -9.22 0.18
N SER A 171 3.72 -10.37 0.15
CA SER A 171 3.18 -11.69 0.52
C SER A 171 2.68 -11.81 1.97
N ALA A 172 3.28 -11.08 2.91
CA ALA A 172 2.82 -10.96 4.29
C ALA A 172 1.68 -9.95 4.48
N GLY A 173 1.14 -9.39 3.38
CA GLY A 173 -0.10 -8.62 3.37
C GLY A 173 0.06 -7.13 3.64
N PHE A 174 1.27 -6.57 3.66
CA PHE A 174 1.47 -5.13 3.87
C PHE A 174 1.68 -4.37 2.56
N GLY A 175 1.40 -3.07 2.58
CA GLY A 175 1.65 -2.18 1.46
C GLY A 175 0.77 -0.93 1.51
N GLY A 176 -0.05 -0.71 0.49
CA GLY A 176 -0.93 0.45 0.45
C GLY A 176 -1.85 0.51 -0.77
N CYS A 177 -2.82 1.41 -0.70
CA CYS A 177 -3.79 1.70 -1.76
C CYS A 177 -3.69 3.19 -2.10
N VAL A 178 -3.30 3.54 -3.31
CA VAL A 178 -2.98 4.91 -3.73
C VAL A 178 -4.05 5.39 -4.70
N PRO A 179 -4.77 6.48 -4.41
CA PRO A 179 -5.58 7.20 -5.40
C PRO A 179 -4.66 7.84 -6.45
N VAL A 180 -5.00 7.65 -7.73
CA VAL A 180 -4.31 8.24 -8.89
C VAL A 180 -5.30 8.75 -9.92
#